data_AF-A0A1H2V8C8-F1
#
_entry.id   AF-A0A1H2V8C8-F1
#
_cell.length_a   1.000
_cell.length_b   1.000
_cell.length_c   1.000
_cell.angle_alpha   90.00
_cell.angle_beta   90.00
_cell.angle_gamma   90.00
#
_symmetry.space_group_name_H-M   'P 1'
#
loop_
_entity.id
_entity.type
_entity.pdbx_description
1 polymer ?
#
loop_
_entity_poly.entity_id
_entity_poly.type
_entity_poly.pdbx_seq_one_letter_code
_entity_poly.pdbx_strand_id
1 'polypeptide(L)'
;MYLSFRDLVARLPRALPVRAGWLLLALLALTGGCARHQDHQAFVGNKSPVKPSEFFQTHSDRLATIAMRNNLNSLYQLLDKLYRRNPREWRKTGLPSIEAAEKRVQMGIEKDQPLASLGGRKDVAALSYALSNEFQGDRVGAFIYAVGSMLITAHGGSTEFYLTDSLNAQFINNAARNIEKATWMLTSRRDLQGNPWLLSNEISADARNLSFAVEFGKIVARLDLLSDVLDERYRRIGVNYAQGLLFLNFLPVQ
;
A
#
# COMPACT_ATOMS: atom_id res chain seq x y z
N MET A 1 8.92 -53.95 -19.15
CA MET A 1 9.36 -53.88 -20.56
C MET A 1 9.76 -52.43 -20.83
N TYR A 2 11.03 -52.10 -20.57
CA TYR A 2 11.55 -50.74 -20.67
C TYR A 2 12.00 -50.49 -22.12
N LEU A 3 11.37 -49.52 -22.79
CA LEU A 3 11.80 -49.03 -24.10
C LEU A 3 13.13 -48.30 -23.97
N SER A 4 14.11 -48.71 -24.77
CA SER A 4 15.47 -48.17 -24.77
C SER A 4 15.50 -46.76 -25.38
N PHE A 5 16.31 -45.87 -24.80
CA PHE A 5 16.53 -44.49 -25.26
C PHE A 5 17.01 -44.40 -26.72
N ARG A 6 17.52 -45.51 -27.28
CA ARG A 6 17.91 -45.62 -28.70
C ARG A 6 16.73 -45.63 -29.67
N ASP A 7 15.55 -46.12 -29.26
CA ASP A 7 14.39 -46.24 -30.17
C ASP A 7 13.65 -44.91 -30.38
N LEU A 8 13.84 -43.93 -29.48
CA LEU A 8 13.22 -42.61 -29.60
C LEU A 8 13.93 -41.71 -30.62
N VAL A 9 15.24 -41.90 -30.82
CA VAL A 9 16.04 -41.07 -31.74
C VAL A 9 15.85 -41.47 -33.20
N ALA A 10 15.43 -42.71 -33.48
CA ALA A 10 15.23 -43.22 -34.83
C ALA A 10 13.93 -42.73 -35.51
N ARG A 11 13.05 -42.02 -34.80
CA ARG A 11 11.77 -41.51 -35.33
C ARG A 11 11.70 -39.98 -35.46
N LEU A 12 12.84 -39.30 -35.46
CA LEU A 12 12.88 -37.87 -35.76
C LEU A 12 12.98 -37.64 -37.28
N PRO A 13 12.02 -36.92 -37.90
CA PRO A 13 12.11 -36.59 -39.32
C PRO A 13 13.36 -35.74 -39.58
N ARG A 14 14.23 -36.21 -40.49
CA ARG A 14 15.57 -35.66 -40.78
C ARG A 14 15.60 -34.29 -41.46
N ALA A 15 14.47 -33.65 -41.69
CA ALA A 15 14.42 -32.28 -42.15
C ALA A 15 13.03 -31.72 -41.87
N LEU A 16 12.90 -30.86 -40.87
CA LEU A 16 11.79 -29.94 -40.82
C LEU A 16 11.93 -29.01 -42.03
N PRO A 17 10.92 -28.88 -42.90
CA PRO A 17 11.01 -27.94 -44.02
C PRO A 17 11.26 -26.56 -43.44
N VAL A 18 12.17 -25.79 -44.06
CA VAL A 18 12.58 -24.45 -43.60
C VAL A 18 11.36 -23.59 -43.24
N ARG A 19 10.25 -23.72 -43.97
CA ARG A 19 8.95 -23.07 -43.73
C ARG A 19 8.30 -23.40 -42.37
N ALA A 20 8.43 -24.62 -41.87
CA ALA A 20 7.95 -25.01 -40.55
C ALA A 20 8.80 -24.41 -39.42
N GLY A 21 10.10 -24.21 -39.66
CA GLY A 21 10.99 -23.48 -38.74
C GLY A 21 10.59 -22.00 -38.61
N TRP A 22 10.26 -21.35 -39.73
CA TRP A 22 9.76 -19.96 -39.74
C TRP A 22 8.41 -19.81 -39.05
N LEU A 23 7.50 -20.79 -39.19
CA LEU A 23 6.21 -20.78 -38.49
C LEU A 23 6.38 -20.96 -36.97
N LEU A 24 7.30 -21.81 -36.52
CA LEU A 24 7.61 -21.96 -35.09
C LEU A 24 8.28 -20.71 -34.50
N LEU A 25 9.18 -20.06 -35.25
CA LEU A 25 9.79 -18.78 -34.89
C LEU A 25 8.75 -17.64 -34.83
N ALA A 26 7.80 -17.60 -35.77
CA ALA A 26 6.71 -16.63 -35.77
C ALA A 26 5.72 -16.88 -34.60
N LEU A 27 5.44 -18.14 -34.27
CA LEU A 27 4.60 -18.50 -33.12
C LEU A 27 5.27 -18.15 -31.78
N LEU A 28 6.59 -18.34 -31.67
CA LEU A 28 7.38 -17.92 -30.51
C LEU A 28 7.47 -16.39 -30.38
N ALA A 29 7.57 -15.66 -31.50
CA ALA A 29 7.56 -14.19 -31.51
C ALA A 29 6.20 -13.61 -31.05
N LEU A 30 5.09 -14.31 -31.33
CA LEU A 30 3.76 -13.94 -30.86
C LEU A 30 3.52 -14.24 -29.37
N THR A 31 4.39 -15.03 -28.73
CA THR A 31 4.40 -15.23 -27.27
C THR A 31 5.33 -14.26 -26.52
N GLY A 32 5.88 -13.25 -27.22
CA GLY A 32 6.58 -12.12 -26.61
C GLY A 32 5.62 -11.34 -25.72
N GLY A 33 5.48 -11.81 -24.47
CA GLY A 33 4.58 -11.27 -23.48
C GLY A 33 4.80 -9.77 -23.30
N CYS A 34 3.73 -9.08 -22.94
CA CYS A 34 3.77 -7.71 -22.45
C CYS A 34 4.67 -7.64 -21.20
N ALA A 35 5.99 -7.55 -21.39
CA ALA A 35 6.93 -7.22 -20.34
C ALA A 35 6.67 -5.76 -19.98
N ARG A 36 5.76 -5.56 -19.04
CA ARG A 36 5.51 -4.26 -18.42
C ARG A 36 6.83 -3.84 -17.78
N HIS A 37 7.45 -2.79 -18.31
CA HIS A 37 8.69 -2.24 -17.78
C HIS A 37 8.46 -1.90 -16.29
N GLN A 38 8.95 -2.77 -15.40
CA GLN A 38 8.95 -2.47 -13.98
C GLN A 38 10.04 -1.43 -13.78
N ASP A 39 9.64 -0.20 -13.52
CA ASP A 39 10.56 0.88 -13.23
C ASP A 39 11.31 0.58 -11.92
N HIS A 40 12.52 0.05 -12.05
CA HIS A 40 13.40 -0.29 -10.93
C HIS A 40 13.86 0.95 -10.15
N GLN A 41 13.66 2.16 -10.67
CA GLN A 41 14.02 3.39 -9.95
C GLN A 41 13.20 3.57 -8.66
N ALA A 42 11.95 3.04 -8.62
CA ALA A 42 11.11 3.07 -7.42
C ALA A 42 11.70 2.26 -6.24
N PHE A 43 12.53 1.24 -6.50
CA PHE A 43 13.24 0.48 -5.46
C PHE A 43 14.48 1.21 -4.94
N VAL A 44 15.16 1.99 -5.79
CA VAL A 44 16.43 2.65 -5.44
C VAL A 44 16.23 3.97 -4.69
N GLY A 45 15.12 4.68 -4.93
CA GLY A 45 14.81 5.98 -4.31
C GLY A 45 14.40 5.93 -2.83
N ASN A 46 14.05 4.75 -2.29
CA ASN A 46 13.58 4.58 -0.91
C ASN A 46 14.68 4.17 0.08
N LYS A 47 15.94 4.52 -0.20
CA LYS A 47 17.07 4.26 0.72
C LYS A 47 17.12 5.36 1.78
N SER A 48 16.92 4.98 3.04
CA SER A 48 17.22 5.83 4.20
C SER A 48 18.56 5.37 4.79
N PRO A 49 19.42 6.29 5.27
CA PRO A 49 20.62 5.91 5.99
C PRO A 49 20.26 5.10 7.24
N VAL A 50 21.07 4.09 7.56
CA VAL A 50 20.88 3.26 8.77
C VAL A 50 20.99 4.17 9.99
N LYS A 51 19.94 4.22 10.81
CA LYS A 51 19.94 4.99 12.05
C LYS A 51 20.46 4.13 13.21
N PRO A 52 21.25 4.67 14.16
CA PRO A 52 21.67 3.94 15.35
C PRO A 52 20.52 3.37 16.19
N SER A 53 19.37 4.05 16.19
CA SER A 53 18.16 3.59 16.89
C SER A 53 17.56 2.30 16.32
N GLU A 54 17.93 1.90 15.10
CA GLU A 54 17.49 0.64 14.49
C GLU A 54 17.97 -0.59 15.28
N PHE A 55 19.03 -0.47 16.08
CA PHE A 55 19.48 -1.56 16.96
C PHE A 55 18.44 -1.99 18.00
N PHE A 56 17.51 -1.09 18.35
CA PHE A 56 16.42 -1.37 19.29
C PHE A 56 15.12 -1.83 18.60
N GLN A 57 15.18 -2.15 17.31
CA GLN A 57 14.04 -2.67 16.54
C GLN A 57 14.20 -4.18 16.34
N THR A 58 13.15 -4.95 16.62
CA THR A 58 13.08 -6.32 16.10
C THR A 58 12.86 -6.31 14.59
N HIS A 59 13.01 -7.47 13.93
CA HIS A 59 12.66 -7.59 12.51
C HIS A 59 11.22 -7.19 12.22
N SER A 60 10.29 -7.44 13.14
CA SER A 60 8.88 -7.07 13.00
C SER A 60 8.68 -5.56 13.15
N ASP A 61 9.36 -4.92 14.11
CA ASP A 61 9.28 -3.47 14.32
C ASP A 61 9.90 -2.72 13.13
N ARG A 62 11.00 -3.26 12.58
CA ARG A 62 11.62 -2.75 11.36
C ARG A 62 10.70 -2.90 10.15
N LEU A 63 10.04 -4.06 10.01
CA LEU A 63 9.03 -4.27 8.96
C LEU A 63 7.89 -3.26 9.08
N ALA A 64 7.35 -3.06 10.29
CA ALA A 64 6.29 -2.09 10.55
C ALA A 64 6.73 -0.67 10.21
N THR A 65 7.95 -0.28 10.57
CA THR A 65 8.53 1.05 10.28
C THR A 65 8.65 1.28 8.77
N ILE A 66 9.16 0.28 8.04
CA ILE A 66 9.29 0.34 6.58
C ILE A 66 7.90 0.37 5.92
N ALA A 67 6.96 -0.44 6.40
CA ALA A 67 5.60 -0.50 5.89
C ALA A 67 4.88 0.84 6.09
N MET A 68 4.96 1.44 7.27
CA MET A 68 4.40 2.77 7.57
C MET A 68 4.96 3.84 6.63
N ARG A 69 6.29 3.93 6.52
CA ARG A 69 6.94 4.86 5.58
C ARG A 69 6.45 4.67 4.14
N ASN A 70 6.40 3.43 3.68
CA ASN A 70 5.95 3.13 2.32
C ASN A 70 4.45 3.41 2.12
N ASN A 71 3.63 3.25 3.17
CA ASN A 71 2.21 3.61 3.16
C ASN A 71 2.02 5.12 3.03
N LEU A 72 2.76 5.91 3.81
CA LEU A 72 2.75 7.37 3.70
C LEU A 72 3.24 7.84 2.33
N ASN A 73 4.29 7.21 1.78
CA ASN A 73 4.76 7.53 0.43
C ASN A 73 3.68 7.27 -0.65
N SER A 74 3.01 6.11 -0.60
CA SER A 74 1.87 5.84 -1.51
C SER A 74 0.72 6.84 -1.30
N LEU A 75 0.46 7.24 -0.05
CA LEU A 75 -0.56 8.23 0.28
C LEU A 75 -0.22 9.63 -0.27
N TYR A 76 1.04 10.03 -0.24
CA TYR A 76 1.48 11.32 -0.81
C TYR A 76 1.49 11.31 -2.34
N GLN A 77 1.76 10.16 -2.97
CA GLN A 77 1.54 10.01 -4.41
C GLN A 77 0.06 10.13 -4.77
N LEU A 78 -0.85 9.61 -3.93
CA LEU A 78 -2.29 9.80 -4.09
C LEU A 78 -2.68 11.28 -3.93
N LEU A 79 -2.08 12.00 -2.99
CA LEU A 79 -2.31 13.43 -2.77
C LEU A 79 -2.00 14.25 -4.02
N ASP A 80 -0.79 14.10 -4.59
CA ASP A 80 -0.38 14.78 -5.83
C ASP A 80 -1.33 14.44 -6.99
N LYS A 81 -1.61 13.14 -7.22
CA LYS A 81 -2.53 12.70 -8.27
C LYS A 81 -3.92 13.30 -8.10
N LEU A 82 -4.45 13.31 -6.87
CA LEU A 82 -5.79 13.82 -6.59
C LEU A 82 -5.86 15.34 -6.76
N TYR A 83 -4.84 16.10 -6.34
CA TYR A 83 -4.83 17.54 -6.56
C TYR A 83 -4.68 17.92 -8.02
N ARG A 84 -3.82 17.23 -8.78
CA ARG A 84 -3.71 17.43 -10.24
C ARG A 84 -5.04 17.16 -10.94
N ARG A 85 -5.76 16.12 -10.52
CA ARG A 85 -7.05 15.75 -11.09
C ARG A 85 -8.21 16.62 -10.61
N ASN A 86 -8.10 17.20 -9.41
CA ASN A 86 -9.12 18.05 -8.77
C ASN A 86 -8.53 19.40 -8.38
N PRO A 87 -8.11 20.23 -9.34
CA PRO A 87 -7.33 21.42 -9.02
C PRO A 87 -8.18 22.52 -8.36
N ARG A 88 -9.51 22.37 -8.30
CA ARG A 88 -10.39 23.23 -7.49
C ARG A 88 -10.14 23.06 -5.99
N GLU A 89 -9.72 21.88 -5.54
CA GLU A 89 -9.63 21.54 -4.13
C GLU A 89 -8.43 22.19 -3.45
N TRP A 90 -7.22 22.07 -4.04
CA TRP A 90 -6.04 22.75 -3.48
C TRP A 90 -6.18 24.28 -3.52
N ARG A 91 -6.90 24.84 -4.51
CA ARG A 91 -7.13 26.29 -4.60
C ARG A 91 -7.97 26.83 -3.44
N LYS A 92 -8.84 26.02 -2.82
CA LYS A 92 -9.60 26.42 -1.61
C LYS A 92 -8.70 26.71 -0.40
N THR A 93 -7.45 26.25 -0.43
CA THR A 93 -6.51 26.48 0.66
C THR A 93 -5.95 27.92 0.69
N GLY A 94 -6.05 28.65 -0.43
CA GLY A 94 -5.44 29.98 -0.59
C GLY A 94 -3.91 29.97 -0.66
N LEU A 95 -3.28 28.79 -0.76
CA LEU A 95 -1.82 28.65 -0.85
C LEU A 95 -1.30 28.95 -2.27
N PRO A 96 -0.04 29.39 -2.40
CA PRO A 96 0.50 29.88 -3.66
C PRO A 96 0.75 28.79 -4.71
N SER A 97 0.83 27.51 -4.32
CA SER A 97 1.09 26.41 -5.24
C SER A 97 0.50 25.08 -4.75
N ILE A 98 0.42 24.09 -5.65
CA ILE A 98 0.02 22.72 -5.33
C ILE A 98 1.00 22.09 -4.33
N GLU A 99 2.30 22.31 -4.49
CA GLU A 99 3.35 21.80 -3.59
C GLU A 99 3.22 22.39 -2.18
N ALA A 100 2.82 23.65 -2.06
CA ALA A 100 2.54 24.27 -0.77
C ALA A 100 1.34 23.62 -0.08
N ALA A 101 0.28 23.29 -0.83
CA ALA A 101 -0.88 22.57 -0.31
C ALA A 101 -0.53 21.13 0.10
N GLU A 102 0.24 20.43 -0.72
CA GLU A 102 0.76 19.09 -0.38
C GLU A 102 1.56 19.10 0.90
N LYS A 103 2.53 20.01 1.01
CA LYS A 103 3.36 20.15 2.20
C LYS A 103 2.53 20.45 3.45
N ARG A 104 1.48 21.27 3.35
CA ARG A 104 0.57 21.54 4.46
C ARG A 104 -0.12 20.27 4.96
N VAL A 105 -0.58 19.42 4.05
CA VAL A 105 -1.24 18.14 4.41
C VAL A 105 -0.22 17.15 4.99
N GLN A 106 0.96 17.03 4.39
CA GLN A 106 2.05 16.17 4.89
C GLN A 106 2.46 16.57 6.30
N MET A 107 2.71 17.86 6.56
CA MET A 107 2.99 18.36 7.92
C MET A 107 1.84 18.10 8.88
N GLY A 108 0.59 18.20 8.40
CA GLY A 108 -0.58 17.83 9.18
C GLY A 108 -0.52 16.40 9.69
N ILE A 109 -0.14 15.46 8.83
CA ILE A 109 -0.03 14.03 9.15
C ILE A 109 1.19 13.78 10.04
N GLU A 110 2.38 14.24 9.64
CA GLU A 110 3.66 13.89 10.29
C GLU A 110 3.93 14.61 11.60
N LYS A 111 3.36 15.81 11.77
CA LYS A 111 3.53 16.64 12.97
C LYS A 111 2.27 16.72 13.82
N ASP A 112 1.29 15.88 13.51
CA ASP A 112 -0.02 15.85 14.16
C ASP A 112 -0.72 17.23 14.19
N GLN A 113 -0.50 18.06 13.17
CA GLN A 113 -1.08 19.39 13.09
C GLN A 113 -2.48 19.30 12.46
N PRO A 114 -3.55 19.65 13.20
CA PRO A 114 -4.90 19.54 12.68
C PRO A 114 -5.15 20.51 11.52
N LEU A 115 -5.82 20.02 10.48
CA LEU A 115 -6.34 20.91 9.43
C LEU A 115 -7.55 21.67 9.98
N ALA A 116 -7.47 23.00 10.00
CA ALA A 116 -8.52 23.85 10.54
C ALA A 116 -9.91 23.55 9.96
N SER A 117 -9.99 23.22 8.67
CA SER A 117 -11.23 22.86 7.97
C SER A 117 -11.93 21.61 8.53
N LEU A 118 -11.22 20.72 9.23
CA LEU A 118 -11.77 19.50 9.83
C LEU A 118 -12.34 19.71 11.24
N GLY A 119 -12.10 20.88 11.84
CA GLY A 119 -12.60 21.19 13.19
C GLY A 119 -12.10 20.21 14.25
N GLY A 120 -10.82 19.83 14.20
CA GLY A 120 -10.19 18.91 15.15
C GLY A 120 -10.48 17.42 14.93
N ARG A 121 -11.34 17.06 13.97
CA ARG A 121 -11.59 15.66 13.62
C ARG A 121 -10.34 15.02 13.01
N LYS A 122 -10.09 13.76 13.37
CA LYS A 122 -9.05 12.88 12.82
C LYS A 122 -9.65 11.54 12.41
N ASP A 123 -8.84 10.71 11.74
CA ASP A 123 -9.16 9.33 11.41
C ASP A 123 -10.51 9.18 10.66
N VAL A 124 -11.29 8.15 11.00
CA VAL A 124 -12.61 7.84 10.40
C VAL A 124 -13.61 8.98 10.57
N ALA A 125 -13.52 9.76 11.66
CA ALA A 125 -14.39 10.91 11.88
C ALA A 125 -14.09 12.04 10.88
N ALA A 126 -12.80 12.32 10.64
CA ALA A 126 -12.37 13.25 9.59
C ALA A 126 -12.77 12.74 8.20
N LEU A 127 -12.61 11.44 7.94
CA LEU A 127 -12.95 10.84 6.64
C LEU A 127 -14.45 11.00 6.35
N SER A 128 -15.28 10.69 7.34
CA SER A 128 -16.74 10.79 7.22
C SER A 128 -17.17 12.24 7.00
N TYR A 129 -16.58 13.18 7.75
CA TYR A 129 -16.86 14.61 7.56
C TYR A 129 -16.36 15.10 6.19
N ALA A 130 -15.15 14.75 5.77
CA ALA A 130 -14.58 15.13 4.48
C ALA A 130 -15.39 14.60 3.28
N LEU A 131 -16.23 13.57 3.46
CA LEU A 131 -17.08 13.00 2.40
C LEU A 131 -18.56 13.39 2.54
N SER A 132 -18.87 14.24 3.51
CA SER A 132 -20.22 14.76 3.79
C SER A 132 -20.58 15.97 2.92
N ASN A 133 -21.87 16.33 2.88
CA ASN A 133 -22.35 17.51 2.14
C ASN A 133 -21.95 18.82 2.83
N GLU A 134 -21.79 18.77 4.15
CA GLU A 134 -21.51 19.89 5.04
C GLU A 134 -20.08 20.41 4.87
N PHE A 135 -19.17 19.53 4.43
CA PHE A 135 -17.77 19.89 4.28
C PHE A 135 -17.51 20.74 3.03
N GLN A 136 -17.02 21.97 3.23
CA GLN A 136 -16.76 22.93 2.16
C GLN A 136 -15.26 23.21 1.91
N GLY A 137 -14.38 22.63 2.72
CA GLY A 137 -12.93 22.84 2.61
C GLY A 137 -12.29 22.13 1.42
N ASP A 138 -10.95 22.13 1.41
CA ASP A 138 -10.14 21.27 0.54
C ASP A 138 -10.41 19.80 0.87
N ARG A 139 -11.19 19.14 0.00
CA ARG A 139 -11.66 17.77 0.19
C ARG A 139 -10.57 16.75 -0.10
N VAL A 140 -9.64 17.05 -1.00
CA VAL A 140 -8.48 16.17 -1.26
C VAL A 140 -7.57 16.16 -0.04
N GLY A 141 -7.19 17.33 0.46
CA GLY A 141 -6.33 17.45 1.63
C GLY A 141 -6.98 16.84 2.88
N ALA A 142 -8.28 17.08 3.09
CA ALA A 142 -9.02 16.50 4.21
C ALA A 142 -9.14 14.97 4.13
N PHE A 143 -9.43 14.41 2.94
CA PHE A 143 -9.49 12.96 2.75
C PHE A 143 -8.13 12.30 3.02
N ILE A 144 -7.05 12.86 2.46
CA ILE A 144 -5.69 12.32 2.64
C ILE A 144 -5.24 12.44 4.09
N TYR A 145 -5.49 13.58 4.73
CA TYR A 145 -5.22 13.77 6.16
C TYR A 145 -5.97 12.75 7.02
N ALA A 146 -7.25 12.49 6.74
CA ALA A 146 -8.04 11.52 7.48
C ALA A 146 -7.47 10.09 7.36
N VAL A 147 -7.03 9.69 6.16
CA VAL A 147 -6.39 8.39 5.95
C VAL A 147 -5.03 8.33 6.64
N GLY A 148 -4.21 9.37 6.51
CA GLY A 148 -2.87 9.44 7.12
C GLY A 148 -2.92 9.41 8.65
N SER A 149 -3.79 10.22 9.26
CA SER A 149 -4.03 10.17 10.71
C SER A 149 -4.51 8.80 11.16
N MET A 150 -5.46 8.18 10.45
CA MET A 150 -5.94 6.83 10.77
C MET A 150 -4.82 5.78 10.74
N LEU A 151 -3.91 5.87 9.76
CA LEU A 151 -2.75 4.97 9.69
C LEU A 151 -1.88 5.13 10.93
N ILE A 152 -1.52 6.36 11.29
CA ILE A 152 -0.70 6.65 12.48
C ILE A 152 -1.40 6.18 13.76
N THR A 153 -2.69 6.49 13.92
CA THR A 153 -3.51 6.06 15.06
C THR A 153 -3.57 4.53 15.17
N ALA A 154 -3.76 3.81 14.05
CA ALA A 154 -3.77 2.35 14.04
C ALA A 154 -2.42 1.73 14.47
N HIS A 155 -1.31 2.46 14.29
CA HIS A 155 0.03 2.05 14.72
C HIS A 155 0.44 2.66 16.08
N GLY A 156 -0.52 3.12 16.89
CA GLY A 156 -0.23 3.61 18.24
C GLY A 156 0.36 5.03 18.30
N GLY A 157 0.21 5.83 17.25
CA GLY A 157 0.61 7.24 17.25
C GLY A 157 2.04 7.52 16.79
N SER A 158 2.79 6.49 16.38
CA SER A 158 4.17 6.63 15.89
C SER A 158 4.30 6.27 14.41
N THR A 159 5.38 6.73 13.78
CA THR A 159 5.82 6.34 12.43
C THR A 159 7.07 5.47 12.43
N GLU A 160 7.75 5.35 13.57
CA GLU A 160 8.88 4.46 13.83
C GLU A 160 8.59 3.62 15.06
N PHE A 161 8.86 2.32 14.99
CA PHE A 161 8.48 1.37 16.05
C PHE A 161 9.70 0.67 16.62
N TYR A 162 9.68 0.42 17.92
CA TYR A 162 10.75 -0.18 18.69
C TYR A 162 10.20 -1.30 19.59
N LEU A 163 11.10 -2.05 20.24
CA LEU A 163 10.77 -3.13 21.17
C LEU A 163 9.73 -2.75 22.25
N THR A 164 9.70 -1.48 22.66
CA THR A 164 8.77 -0.95 23.66
C THR A 164 7.36 -0.73 23.15
N ASP A 165 7.16 -0.71 21.84
CA ASP A 165 5.88 -0.41 21.22
C ASP A 165 5.04 -1.68 21.05
N SER A 166 3.75 -1.58 21.35
CA SER A 166 2.78 -2.66 21.14
C SER A 166 1.88 -2.32 19.96
N LEU A 167 2.12 -2.96 18.82
CA LEU A 167 1.24 -2.87 17.66
C LEU A 167 0.11 -3.90 17.74
N ASN A 168 -1.13 -3.44 17.62
CA ASN A 168 -2.31 -4.30 17.67
C ASN A 168 -2.73 -4.73 16.26
N ALA A 169 -2.63 -6.03 15.96
CA ALA A 169 -2.97 -6.58 14.64
C ALA A 169 -4.41 -6.23 14.20
N GLN A 170 -5.38 -6.28 15.12
CA GLN A 170 -6.77 -5.93 14.82
C GLN A 170 -6.93 -4.47 14.38
N PHE A 171 -6.19 -3.53 14.98
CA PHE A 171 -6.25 -2.12 14.58
C PHE A 171 -5.66 -1.90 13.19
N ILE A 172 -4.56 -2.59 12.86
CA ILE A 172 -3.95 -2.56 11.52
C ILE A 172 -4.92 -3.15 10.47
N ASN A 173 -5.54 -4.29 10.76
CA ASN A 173 -6.57 -4.88 9.89
C ASN A 173 -7.77 -3.95 9.71
N ASN A 174 -8.26 -3.33 10.79
CA ASN A 174 -9.35 -2.35 10.72
C ASN A 174 -8.98 -1.16 9.81
N ALA A 175 -7.74 -0.68 9.87
CA ALA A 175 -7.26 0.36 8.96
C ALA A 175 -7.28 -0.10 7.50
N ALA A 176 -6.87 -1.34 7.19
CA ALA A 176 -6.94 -1.90 5.84
C ALA A 176 -8.39 -1.91 5.31
N ARG A 177 -9.33 -2.45 6.10
CA ARG A 177 -10.75 -2.48 5.74
C ARG A 177 -11.34 -1.07 5.58
N ASN A 178 -10.92 -0.11 6.40
CA ASN A 178 -11.35 1.27 6.29
C ASN A 178 -10.83 1.95 5.02
N ILE A 179 -9.60 1.65 4.58
CA ILE A 179 -9.04 2.19 3.32
C ILE A 179 -9.79 1.64 2.11
N GLU A 180 -10.19 0.36 2.11
CA GLU A 180 -11.04 -0.17 1.05
C GLU A 180 -12.38 0.56 0.97
N LYS A 181 -13.05 0.75 2.12
CA LYS A 181 -14.29 1.54 2.21
C LYS A 181 -14.07 2.96 1.73
N ALA A 182 -12.96 3.60 2.11
CA ALA A 182 -12.59 4.95 1.66
C ALA A 182 -12.41 5.00 0.14
N THR A 183 -11.76 3.99 -0.45
CA THR A 183 -11.56 3.86 -1.90
C THR A 183 -12.89 3.72 -2.63
N TRP A 184 -13.80 2.90 -2.11
CA TRP A 184 -15.16 2.77 -2.66
C TRP A 184 -15.97 4.07 -2.53
N MET A 185 -15.89 4.76 -1.38
CA MET A 185 -16.60 6.02 -1.18
C MET A 185 -16.07 7.12 -2.10
N LEU A 186 -14.75 7.17 -2.33
CA LEU A 186 -14.12 8.13 -3.24
C LEU A 186 -14.68 8.03 -4.66
N THR A 187 -14.93 6.82 -5.16
CA THR A 187 -15.47 6.60 -6.51
C THR A 187 -17.00 6.67 -6.57
N SER A 188 -17.70 6.46 -5.45
CA SER A 188 -19.17 6.32 -5.42
C SER A 188 -19.91 7.57 -4.93
N ARG A 189 -19.28 8.42 -4.12
CA ARG A 189 -19.97 9.61 -3.58
C ARG A 189 -20.20 10.67 -4.65
N ARG A 190 -21.37 11.31 -4.59
CA ARG A 190 -21.82 12.35 -5.52
C ARG A 190 -22.31 13.57 -4.73
N ASP A 191 -22.21 14.74 -5.35
CA ASP A 191 -22.87 15.97 -4.90
C ASP A 191 -24.37 15.95 -5.23
N LEU A 192 -25.09 16.99 -4.80
CA LEU A 192 -26.53 17.14 -5.04
C LEU A 192 -26.89 17.25 -6.53
N GLN A 193 -25.92 17.54 -7.40
CA GLN A 193 -26.07 17.62 -8.84
C GLN A 193 -25.68 16.31 -9.54
N GLY A 194 -25.31 15.28 -8.78
CA GLY A 194 -24.92 13.97 -9.31
C GLY A 194 -23.47 13.89 -9.80
N ASN A 195 -22.64 14.91 -9.59
CA ASN A 195 -21.22 14.87 -9.94
C ASN A 195 -20.39 14.21 -8.84
N PRO A 196 -19.30 13.49 -9.16
CA PRO A 196 -18.39 12.97 -8.15
C PRO A 196 -17.78 14.10 -7.30
N TRP A 197 -17.66 13.85 -5.99
CA TRP A 197 -16.96 14.79 -5.09
C TRP A 197 -15.51 15.01 -5.54
N LEU A 198 -14.82 13.90 -5.82
CA LEU A 198 -13.44 13.87 -6.28
C LEU A 198 -13.33 12.97 -7.51
N LEU A 199 -12.78 13.52 -8.58
CA LEU A 199 -12.37 12.79 -9.76
C LEU A 199 -11.13 11.94 -9.41
N SER A 200 -11.22 10.63 -9.60
CA SER A 200 -10.15 9.69 -9.27
C SER A 200 -9.93 8.69 -10.42
N ASN A 201 -10.42 7.46 -10.28
CA ASN A 201 -10.36 6.47 -11.34
C ASN A 201 -11.31 6.85 -12.49
N GLU A 202 -10.91 6.51 -13.71
CA GLU A 202 -11.70 6.69 -14.92
C GLU A 202 -11.74 5.39 -15.70
N ILE A 203 -12.93 4.90 -16.03
CA ILE A 203 -13.13 3.82 -16.98
C ILE A 203 -14.20 4.31 -17.95
N SER A 204 -13.77 4.85 -19.08
CA SER A 204 -14.61 5.31 -20.19
C SER A 204 -14.22 4.57 -21.48
N ALA A 205 -14.97 4.80 -22.56
CA ALA A 205 -14.61 4.26 -23.88
C ALA A 205 -13.24 4.78 -24.35
N ASP A 206 -12.91 6.02 -23.98
CA ASP A 206 -11.73 6.74 -24.47
C ASP A 206 -10.54 6.71 -23.48
N ALA A 207 -10.76 6.43 -22.20
CA ALA A 207 -9.70 6.44 -21.19
C ALA A 207 -9.90 5.38 -20.09
N ARG A 208 -8.80 4.70 -19.70
CA ARG A 208 -8.74 3.79 -18.55
C ARG A 208 -7.62 4.20 -17.61
N ASN A 209 -7.98 4.77 -16.46
CA ASN A 209 -7.08 5.14 -15.39
C ASN A 209 -7.49 4.47 -14.08
N LEU A 210 -6.75 3.44 -13.70
CA LEU A 210 -6.87 2.73 -12.41
C LEU A 210 -5.73 3.06 -11.44
N SER A 211 -4.94 4.09 -11.74
CA SER A 211 -3.71 4.39 -11.00
C SER A 211 -3.95 4.82 -9.55
N PHE A 212 -5.17 5.27 -9.21
CA PHE A 212 -5.56 5.55 -7.82
C PHE A 212 -5.88 4.27 -7.06
N ALA A 213 -6.72 3.41 -7.66
CA ALA A 213 -7.05 2.10 -7.08
C ALA A 213 -5.78 1.25 -6.84
N VAL A 214 -4.81 1.31 -7.74
CA VAL A 214 -3.52 0.62 -7.57
C VAL A 214 -2.74 1.15 -6.35
N GLU A 215 -2.68 2.47 -6.13
CA GLU A 215 -1.99 3.00 -4.94
C GLU A 215 -2.69 2.64 -3.64
N PHE A 216 -4.03 2.69 -3.59
CA PHE A 216 -4.78 2.22 -2.42
C PHE A 216 -4.55 0.72 -2.17
N GLY A 217 -4.56 -0.10 -3.22
CA GLY A 217 -4.30 -1.54 -3.12
C GLY A 217 -2.92 -1.86 -2.55
N LYS A 218 -1.89 -1.06 -2.88
CA LYS A 218 -0.55 -1.21 -2.28
C LYS A 218 -0.56 -0.95 -0.78
N ILE A 219 -1.33 0.03 -0.31
CA ILE A 219 -1.45 0.34 1.12
C ILE A 219 -2.20 -0.80 1.83
N VAL A 220 -3.35 -1.23 1.30
CA VAL A 220 -4.15 -2.34 1.84
C VAL A 220 -3.29 -3.61 1.95
N ALA A 221 -2.59 -4.00 0.88
CA ALA A 221 -1.75 -5.19 0.88
C ALA A 221 -0.63 -5.16 1.95
N ARG A 222 -0.02 -3.99 2.21
CA ARG A 222 1.00 -3.85 3.26
C ARG A 222 0.40 -3.93 4.66
N LEU A 223 -0.80 -3.38 4.86
CA LEU A 223 -1.51 -3.46 6.13
C LEU A 223 -1.96 -4.89 6.42
N ASP A 224 -2.54 -5.59 5.43
CA ASP A 224 -2.95 -6.98 5.58
C ASP A 224 -1.73 -7.87 5.93
N LEU A 225 -0.63 -7.73 5.17
CA LEU A 225 0.61 -8.47 5.47
C LEU A 225 1.16 -8.16 6.87
N LEU A 226 1.17 -6.88 7.27
CA LEU A 226 1.65 -6.50 8.60
C LEU A 226 0.75 -7.07 9.70
N SER A 227 -0.58 -7.06 9.50
CA SER A 227 -1.53 -7.67 10.43
C SER A 227 -1.24 -9.15 10.65
N ASP A 228 -1.03 -9.90 9.57
CA ASP A 228 -0.71 -11.34 9.64
C ASP A 228 0.61 -11.61 10.38
N VAL A 229 1.64 -10.81 10.12
CA VAL A 229 2.94 -10.93 10.81
C VAL A 229 2.81 -10.63 12.31
N LEU A 230 2.03 -9.62 12.67
CA LEU A 230 1.79 -9.25 14.07
C LEU A 230 0.98 -10.33 14.80
N ASP A 231 -0.04 -10.91 14.16
CA ASP A 231 -0.85 -11.99 14.76
C ASP A 231 -0.01 -13.25 15.02
N GLU A 232 0.81 -13.64 14.04
CA GLU A 232 1.72 -14.79 14.17
C GLU A 232 2.75 -14.59 15.28
N ARG A 233 3.23 -13.36 15.52
CA ARG A 233 4.11 -13.04 16.66
C ARG A 233 3.43 -13.37 17.99
N TYR A 234 2.19 -12.95 18.20
CA TYR A 234 1.47 -13.24 19.46
C TYR A 234 1.29 -14.75 19.66
N ARG A 235 0.93 -15.47 18.59
CA ARG A 235 0.83 -16.93 18.63
C ARG A 235 2.17 -17.59 18.97
N ARG A 236 3.28 -17.13 18.38
CA ARG A 236 4.62 -17.66 18.63
C ARG A 236 5.17 -17.31 20.01
N ILE A 237 4.87 -16.15 20.57
CA ILE A 237 5.26 -15.83 21.96
C ILE A 237 4.60 -16.84 22.92
N GLY A 238 3.32 -17.16 22.71
CA GLY A 238 2.64 -18.20 23.49
C GLY A 238 3.27 -19.58 23.33
N VAL A 239 3.59 -19.99 22.10
CA VAL A 239 4.22 -21.30 21.82
C VAL A 239 5.65 -21.37 22.37
N ASN A 240 6.48 -20.35 22.18
CA ASN A 240 7.86 -20.32 22.68
C ASN A 240 7.90 -20.29 24.21
N TYR A 241 6.95 -19.61 24.86
CA TYR A 241 6.80 -19.64 26.32
C TYR A 241 6.42 -21.04 26.81
N ALA A 242 5.47 -21.71 26.13
CA ALA A 242 5.10 -23.09 26.44
C ALA A 242 6.27 -24.06 26.22
N GLN A 243 7.01 -23.93 25.11
CA GLN A 243 8.22 -24.73 24.85
C GLN A 243 9.32 -24.46 25.89
N GLY A 244 9.55 -23.20 26.27
CA GLY A 244 10.49 -22.84 27.33
C GLY A 244 10.13 -23.45 28.69
N LEU A 245 8.84 -23.52 29.03
CA LEU A 245 8.35 -24.22 30.22
C LEU A 245 8.50 -25.75 30.14
N LEU A 246 8.39 -26.34 28.94
CA LEU A 246 8.66 -27.77 28.74
C LEU A 246 10.15 -28.11 28.95
N PHE A 247 11.06 -27.18 28.66
CA PHE A 247 12.50 -27.34 28.91
C PHE A 247 12.96 -26.93 30.33
N LEU A 248 12.09 -26.33 31.15
CA LEU A 248 12.38 -26.10 32.57
C LEU A 248 12.22 -27.36 33.44
N ASN A 249 11.68 -28.45 32.89
CA ASN A 249 11.52 -29.74 33.57
C ASN A 249 12.58 -30.80 33.19
N PHE A 250 13.51 -30.49 32.28
CA PHE A 250 14.60 -31.39 31.94
C PHE A 250 15.94 -30.76 32.29
N LEU A 251 16.69 -31.41 33.18
CA LEU A 251 18.11 -31.14 33.33
C LEU A 251 18.85 -31.69 32.09
N PRO A 252 19.86 -30.98 31.56
CA PRO A 252 20.61 -31.48 30.41
C PRO A 252 21.27 -32.82 30.74
N VAL A 253 21.11 -33.79 29.84
CA VAL A 253 21.87 -35.05 29.85
C VAL A 253 22.63 -35.15 28.54
N GLN A 254 23.89 -34.69 28.63
CA GLN A 254 24.97 -34.70 27.62
C GLN A 254 24.81 -33.73 26.44
#